data_AF-A0A397H9W5-F1
#
_entry.id   AF-A0A397H9W5-F1
#
_cell.length_a   1.000
_cell.length_b   1.000
_cell.length_c   1.000
_cell.angle_alpha   90.00
_cell.angle_beta   90.00
_cell.angle_gamma   90.00
#
_symmetry.space_group_name_H-M   'P 1'
#
loop_
_entity.id
_entity.type
_entity.pdbx_description
1 polymer ?
#
loop_
_entity_poly.entity_id
_entity_poly.type
_entity_poly.pdbx_seq_one_letter_code
_entity_poly.pdbx_strand_id
1 'polypeptide(L)'
;MTKFQQEENSSVQKGKNFEIKIEKLLTDANIKCEITGGPGDKGIDIKGMKKGVKFIIEYRSIINQIEKVLSQQSNGTIGIVAAPSMNKYTPGAKKTARTSIYNVILVDVNNIVIELNEIINKVYKKKYLIIF
;
A
#
# COMPACT_ATOMS: atom_id res chain seq x y z
N MET A 1 -10.29 28.75 17.11
CA MET A 1 -9.47 27.73 16.43
C MET A 1 -8.26 28.43 15.85
N THR A 2 -7.04 28.12 16.29
CA THR A 2 -5.82 28.77 15.77
C THR A 2 -5.47 28.22 14.38
N LYS A 3 -4.76 29.00 13.54
CA LYS A 3 -4.26 28.55 12.22
C LYS A 3 -3.56 27.18 12.27
N PHE A 4 -2.81 26.93 13.35
CA PHE A 4 -2.14 25.65 13.62
C PHE A 4 -3.11 24.46 13.80
N GLN A 5 -4.22 24.65 14.51
CA GLN A 5 -5.25 23.60 14.67
C GLN A 5 -6.03 23.33 13.36
N GLN A 6 -6.05 24.30 12.45
CA GLN A 6 -6.71 24.18 11.14
C GLN A 6 -5.82 23.43 10.13
N GLU A 7 -4.49 23.63 10.19
CA GLU A 7 -3.52 22.89 9.38
C GLU A 7 -3.43 21.41 9.76
N GLU A 8 -3.41 21.06 11.06
CA GLU A 8 -3.45 19.67 11.54
C GLU A 8 -4.70 18.90 11.09
N ASN A 9 -5.82 19.60 10.90
CA ASN A 9 -7.10 19.01 10.52
C ASN A 9 -7.34 18.91 9.02
N SER A 10 -6.45 19.46 8.20
CA SER A 10 -6.56 19.41 6.74
C SER A 10 -6.50 17.97 6.20
N SER A 11 -7.17 17.72 5.08
CA SER A 11 -7.14 16.41 4.40
C SER A 11 -5.72 15.99 4.00
N VAL A 12 -4.90 16.97 3.60
CA VAL A 12 -3.49 16.79 3.22
C VAL A 12 -2.65 16.34 4.41
N GLN A 13 -2.76 17.03 5.56
CA GLN A 13 -2.01 16.66 6.75
C GLN A 13 -2.43 15.30 7.30
N LYS A 14 -3.74 14.98 7.22
CA LYS A 14 -4.24 13.65 7.53
C LYS A 14 -3.62 12.58 6.64
N GLY A 15 -3.53 12.80 5.32
CA GLY A 15 -2.84 11.89 4.39
C GLY A 15 -1.41 11.59 4.81
N LYS A 16 -0.60 12.65 5.01
CA LYS A 16 0.80 12.54 5.47
C LYS A 16 0.94 11.78 6.79
N ASN A 17 0.06 12.04 7.75
CA ASN A 17 0.08 11.32 9.04
C ASN A 17 -0.18 9.82 8.87
N PHE A 18 -0.99 9.41 7.89
CA PHE A 18 -1.20 8.00 7.58
C PHE A 18 0.01 7.38 6.88
N GLU A 19 0.66 8.09 5.97
CA GLU A 19 1.88 7.61 5.31
C GLU A 19 2.98 7.36 6.33
N ILE A 20 3.24 8.32 7.23
CA ILE A 20 4.20 8.18 8.33
C ILE A 20 3.83 7.03 9.26
N LYS A 21 2.52 6.86 9.57
CA LYS A 21 2.06 5.73 10.39
C LYS A 21 2.35 4.40 9.72
N ILE A 22 2.08 4.27 8.42
CA ILE A 22 2.34 3.03 7.67
C ILE A 22 3.84 2.77 7.60
N GLU A 23 4.65 3.76 7.25
CA GLU A 23 6.11 3.65 7.20
C GLU A 23 6.67 3.16 8.55
N LYS A 24 6.21 3.74 9.67
CA LYS A 24 6.61 3.31 11.00
C LYS A 24 6.24 1.85 11.27
N LEU A 25 5.00 1.44 10.99
CA LEU A 25 4.56 0.04 11.16
C LEU A 25 5.40 -0.94 10.35
N LEU A 26 5.77 -0.57 9.12
CA LEU A 26 6.61 -1.38 8.25
C LEU A 26 8.06 -1.44 8.77
N THR A 27 8.59 -0.31 9.20
CA THR A 27 9.96 -0.20 9.75
C THR A 27 10.10 -1.00 11.04
N ASP A 28 9.14 -0.89 11.97
CA ASP A 28 9.07 -1.66 13.21
C ASP A 28 9.01 -3.18 12.94
N ALA A 29 8.46 -3.58 11.78
CA ALA A 29 8.41 -4.95 11.31
C ALA A 29 9.63 -5.38 10.45
N ASN A 30 10.71 -4.60 10.45
CA ASN A 30 11.91 -4.81 9.65
C ASN A 30 11.58 -4.96 8.15
N ILE A 31 10.75 -4.05 7.62
CA ILE A 31 10.40 -3.96 6.20
C ILE A 31 10.98 -2.67 5.66
N LYS A 32 11.92 -2.79 4.72
CA LYS A 32 12.53 -1.62 4.07
C LYS A 32 11.49 -0.95 3.17
N CYS A 33 11.20 0.31 3.46
CA CYS A 33 10.32 1.15 2.67
C CYS A 33 10.78 2.62 2.68
N GLU A 34 10.27 3.40 1.74
CA GLU A 34 10.50 4.82 1.60
C GLU A 34 9.16 5.50 1.23
N ILE A 35 8.84 6.61 1.88
CA ILE A 35 7.74 7.49 1.47
C ILE A 35 8.18 8.20 0.19
N THR A 36 7.33 8.18 -0.84
CA THR A 36 7.62 8.73 -2.17
C THR A 36 6.84 9.98 -2.55
N GLY A 37 5.86 10.39 -1.72
CA GLY A 37 4.96 11.51 -2.03
C GLY A 37 5.44 12.89 -1.56
N GLY A 38 5.35 13.87 -2.46
CA GLY A 38 5.33 15.31 -2.14
C GLY A 38 3.90 15.88 -2.12
N PRO A 39 3.68 17.11 -1.60
CA PRO A 39 2.34 17.70 -1.56
C PRO A 39 1.73 17.85 -2.97
N GLY A 40 0.64 17.11 -3.23
CA GLY A 40 -0.10 17.17 -4.51
C GLY A 40 0.12 15.98 -5.45
N ASP A 41 0.88 14.97 -5.04
CA ASP A 41 1.13 13.80 -5.89
C ASP A 41 -0.12 12.94 -6.12
N LYS A 42 -0.31 12.55 -7.38
CA LYS A 42 -1.36 11.63 -7.87
C LYS A 42 -0.77 10.23 -8.07
N GLY A 43 -0.03 9.76 -7.08
CA GLY A 43 0.85 8.61 -7.25
C GLY A 43 1.07 7.81 -5.98
N ILE A 44 2.05 6.91 -6.07
CA ILE A 44 2.45 6.00 -5.00
C ILE A 44 2.93 6.79 -3.80
N ASP A 45 2.38 6.48 -2.62
CA ASP A 45 2.76 7.15 -1.39
C ASP A 45 3.99 6.49 -0.76
N ILE A 46 4.11 5.16 -0.86
CA ILE A 46 5.20 4.40 -0.24
C ILE A 46 5.67 3.30 -1.20
N LYS A 47 6.99 3.11 -1.31
CA LYS A 47 7.61 1.98 -2.00
C LYS A 47 8.41 1.15 -1.02
N GLY A 48 8.50 -0.15 -1.25
CA GLY A 48 9.35 -0.99 -0.42
C GLY A 48 9.67 -2.35 -1.01
N MET A 49 10.48 -3.10 -0.28
CA MET A 49 10.89 -4.44 -0.65
C MET A 49 11.10 -5.33 0.57
N LYS A 50 10.65 -6.57 0.49
CA LYS A 50 10.99 -7.62 1.47
C LYS A 50 11.13 -8.97 0.78
N LYS A 51 12.17 -9.73 1.13
CA LYS A 51 12.51 -11.04 0.53
C LYS A 51 12.55 -11.02 -1.02
N GLY A 52 13.04 -9.91 -1.60
CA GLY A 52 13.11 -9.72 -3.05
C GLY A 52 11.76 -9.45 -3.74
N VAL A 53 10.67 -9.31 -2.98
CA VAL A 53 9.36 -8.91 -3.48
C VAL A 53 9.20 -7.41 -3.33
N LYS A 54 9.01 -6.71 -4.45
CA LYS A 54 8.72 -5.27 -4.47
C LYS A 54 7.24 -5.04 -4.17
N PHE A 55 6.95 -4.02 -3.39
CA PHE A 55 5.59 -3.56 -3.17
C PHE A 55 5.49 -2.04 -3.25
N ILE A 56 4.31 -1.57 -3.62
CA ILE A 56 3.95 -0.16 -3.66
C ILE A 56 2.65 0.02 -2.89
N ILE A 57 2.52 1.14 -2.18
CA ILE A 57 1.36 1.42 -1.34
C ILE A 57 0.78 2.77 -1.74
N GLU A 58 -0.54 2.80 -1.87
CA GLU A 58 -1.31 4.01 -2.09
C GLU A 58 -2.43 4.11 -1.06
N TYR A 59 -2.50 5.23 -0.36
CA TYR A 59 -3.43 5.52 0.71
C TYR A 59 -4.67 6.23 0.14
N ARG A 60 -5.86 5.64 0.38
CA ARG A 60 -7.17 6.17 -0.09
C ARG A 60 -7.27 6.44 -1.59
N SER A 61 -6.49 5.77 -2.41
CA SER A 61 -6.55 5.96 -3.87
C SER A 61 -7.57 5.05 -4.56
N ILE A 62 -7.85 5.40 -5.81
CA ILE A 62 -8.66 4.64 -6.74
C ILE A 62 -7.78 3.53 -7.30
N ILE A 63 -8.24 2.27 -7.26
CA ILE A 63 -7.47 1.10 -7.70
C ILE A 63 -6.87 1.27 -9.11
N ASN A 64 -7.56 1.98 -10.01
CA ASN A 64 -7.05 2.22 -11.35
C ASN A 64 -5.72 3.01 -11.38
N GLN A 65 -5.42 3.82 -10.35
CA GLN A 65 -4.14 4.54 -10.24
C GLN A 65 -2.99 3.57 -9.94
N ILE A 66 -3.17 2.70 -8.96
CA ILE A 66 -2.16 1.69 -8.63
C ILE A 66 -1.98 0.70 -9.78
N GLU A 67 -3.04 0.35 -10.51
CA GLU A 67 -2.95 -0.49 -11.72
C GLU A 67 -2.15 0.18 -12.84
N LYS A 68 -2.35 1.48 -13.06
CA LYS A 68 -1.58 2.26 -14.04
C LYS A 68 -0.09 2.27 -13.68
N VAL A 69 0.24 2.38 -12.40
CA VAL A 69 1.63 2.27 -11.96
C VAL A 69 2.16 0.86 -12.21
N LEU A 70 1.40 -0.17 -11.83
CA LEU A 70 1.79 -1.57 -11.98
C LEU A 70 2.00 -1.97 -13.44
N SER A 71 1.24 -1.39 -14.37
CA SER A 71 1.43 -1.61 -15.81
C SER A 71 2.80 -1.17 -16.33
N GLN A 72 3.50 -0.32 -15.57
CA GLN A 72 4.83 0.20 -15.89
C GLN A 72 5.94 -0.48 -15.08
N GLN A 73 5.59 -1.37 -14.14
CA GLN A 73 6.53 -2.09 -13.30
C GLN A 73 6.87 -3.47 -13.85
N SER A 74 8.00 -4.02 -13.42
CA SER A 74 8.38 -5.41 -13.70
C SER A 74 7.39 -6.40 -13.07
N ASN A 75 7.14 -7.52 -13.76
CA ASN A 75 6.31 -8.63 -13.26
C ASN A 75 6.71 -9.04 -11.83
N GLY A 76 5.72 -9.13 -10.95
CA GLY A 76 5.90 -9.57 -9.55
C GLY A 76 5.84 -8.47 -8.49
N THR A 77 5.67 -7.21 -8.88
CA THR A 77 5.38 -6.13 -7.91
C THR A 77 3.95 -6.29 -7.37
N ILE A 78 3.78 -6.09 -6.05
CA ILE A 78 2.48 -6.10 -5.39
C ILE A 78 2.01 -4.65 -5.21
N GLY A 79 0.79 -4.35 -5.64
CA GLY A 79 0.11 -3.10 -5.32
C GLY A 79 -0.72 -3.26 -4.05
N ILE A 80 -0.61 -2.31 -3.14
CA ILE A 80 -1.35 -2.27 -1.89
C ILE A 80 -2.14 -0.99 -1.85
N VAL A 81 -3.46 -1.08 -1.82
CA VAL A 81 -4.30 0.08 -1.52
C VAL A 81 -4.63 0.02 -0.04
N ALA A 82 -4.19 1.01 0.72
CA ALA A 82 -4.40 1.09 2.17
C ALA A 82 -5.52 2.08 2.52
N ALA A 83 -6.33 1.73 3.51
CA ALA A 83 -7.36 2.61 4.06
C ALA A 83 -7.41 2.47 5.59
N PRO A 84 -8.02 3.42 6.32
CA PRO A 84 -8.12 3.30 7.77
C PRO A 84 -8.88 2.05 8.25
N SER A 85 -9.77 1.49 7.41
CA SER A 85 -10.57 0.30 7.71
C SER A 85 -11.11 -0.31 6.42
N MET A 86 -11.30 -1.63 6.42
CA MET A 86 -11.90 -2.39 5.31
C MET A 86 -13.33 -1.94 4.93
N ASN A 87 -14.03 -1.24 5.83
CA ASN A 87 -15.36 -0.69 5.58
C ASN A 87 -15.33 0.59 4.72
N LYS A 88 -14.14 1.17 4.49
CA LYS A 88 -13.99 2.34 3.61
C LYS A 88 -13.93 1.98 2.12
N TYR A 89 -13.71 0.72 1.78
CA TYR A 89 -13.76 0.28 0.39
C TYR A 89 -15.20 0.02 -0.06
N THR A 90 -15.58 0.64 -1.18
CA THR A 90 -16.85 0.35 -1.83
C THR A 90 -16.88 -1.10 -2.33
N PRO A 91 -18.06 -1.72 -2.48
CA PRO A 91 -18.18 -3.03 -3.12
C PRO A 91 -17.55 -3.07 -4.52
N GLY A 92 -17.67 -1.97 -5.27
CA GLY A 92 -17.01 -1.80 -6.57
C GLY A 92 -15.49 -1.90 -6.48
N ALA A 93 -14.86 -1.19 -5.53
CA ALA A 93 -13.43 -1.28 -5.32
C ALA A 93 -12.99 -2.71 -4.94
N LYS A 94 -13.72 -3.37 -4.05
CA LYS A 94 -13.45 -4.77 -3.69
C LYS A 94 -13.55 -5.71 -4.90
N LYS A 95 -14.52 -5.47 -5.78
CA LYS A 95 -14.67 -6.23 -7.03
C LYS A 95 -13.50 -5.97 -7.97
N THR A 96 -13.14 -4.70 -8.21
CA THR A 96 -12.02 -4.32 -9.08
C THR A 96 -10.70 -4.95 -8.63
N ALA A 97 -10.37 -4.87 -7.34
CA ALA A 97 -9.14 -5.49 -6.82
C ALA A 97 -9.12 -7.01 -7.04
N ARG A 98 -10.27 -7.69 -6.86
CA ARG A 98 -10.40 -9.14 -7.07
C ARG A 98 -10.28 -9.55 -8.54
N THR A 99 -10.74 -8.71 -9.46
CA THR A 99 -10.71 -8.97 -10.91
C THR A 99 -9.50 -8.35 -11.60
N SER A 100 -8.62 -7.70 -10.86
CA SER A 100 -7.42 -7.07 -11.41
C SER A 100 -6.52 -8.14 -12.01
N ILE A 101 -5.96 -7.84 -13.19
CA ILE A 101 -4.90 -8.66 -13.79
C ILE A 101 -3.56 -8.44 -13.10
N TYR A 102 -3.46 -7.44 -12.22
CA TYR A 102 -2.29 -7.15 -11.41
C TYR A 102 -2.48 -7.67 -9.98
N ASN A 103 -1.36 -7.84 -9.26
CA ASN A 103 -1.37 -8.27 -7.85
C ASN A 103 -1.74 -7.10 -6.94
N VAL A 104 -3.02 -6.70 -6.93
CA VAL A 104 -3.53 -5.63 -6.06
C VAL A 104 -4.23 -6.22 -4.84
N ILE A 105 -3.91 -5.70 -3.65
CA ILE A 105 -4.58 -6.03 -2.40
C ILE A 105 -5.17 -4.79 -1.75
N LEU A 106 -6.27 -4.99 -1.03
CA LEU A 106 -6.90 -3.96 -0.21
C LEU A 106 -6.65 -4.32 1.24
N VAL A 107 -6.05 -3.39 1.99
CA VAL A 107 -5.66 -3.62 3.38
C VAL A 107 -6.14 -2.49 4.25
N ASP A 108 -6.50 -2.79 5.49
CA ASP A 108 -6.57 -1.74 6.49
C ASP A 108 -5.17 -1.45 7.07
N VAL A 109 -4.99 -0.21 7.54
CA VAL A 109 -3.71 0.25 8.11
C VAL A 109 -3.27 -0.58 9.31
N ASN A 110 -4.19 -1.15 10.09
CA ASN A 110 -3.84 -1.90 11.28
C ASN A 110 -3.35 -3.33 10.94
N ASN A 111 -3.78 -3.88 9.80
CA ASN A 111 -3.44 -5.22 9.36
C ASN A 111 -2.35 -5.26 8.28
N ILE A 112 -1.87 -4.10 7.80
CA ILE A 112 -0.94 -4.01 6.67
C ILE A 112 0.33 -4.86 6.83
N VAL A 113 0.91 -4.91 8.02
CA VAL A 113 2.13 -5.69 8.29
C VAL A 113 1.86 -7.19 8.18
N ILE A 114 0.73 -7.65 8.74
CA ILE A 114 0.37 -9.06 8.76
C ILE A 114 0.05 -9.53 7.34
N GLU A 115 -0.82 -8.81 6.64
CA GLU A 115 -1.22 -9.15 5.27
C GLU A 115 -0.03 -9.11 4.30
N LEU A 116 0.82 -8.10 4.41
CA LEU A 116 2.02 -8.00 3.58
C LEU A 116 2.95 -9.19 3.80
N ASN A 117 3.19 -9.58 5.06
CA ASN A 117 4.03 -10.73 5.37
C ASN A 117 3.44 -12.03 4.83
N GLU A 118 2.13 -12.25 4.98
CA GLU A 118 1.46 -13.43 4.44
C GLU A 118 1.61 -13.54 2.92
N ILE A 119 1.36 -12.44 2.21
CA ILE A 119 1.40 -12.43 0.75
C ILE A 119 2.82 -12.60 0.26
N ILE A 120 3.79 -11.89 0.84
CA ILE A 120 5.20 -12.05 0.49
C ILE A 120 5.65 -13.48 0.75
N ASN A 121 5.26 -14.10 1.86
CA ASN A 121 5.60 -15.50 2.12
C ASN A 121 4.95 -16.46 1.12
N LYS A 122 3.69 -16.22 0.69
CA LYS A 122 3.03 -17.00 -0.36
C LYS A 122 3.75 -16.86 -1.70
N VAL A 123 4.10 -15.64 -2.11
CA VAL A 123 4.83 -15.36 -3.36
C VAL A 123 6.22 -15.98 -3.31
N TYR A 124 6.94 -15.82 -2.19
CA TYR A 124 8.27 -16.39 -1.99
C TYR A 124 8.23 -17.92 -2.07
N LYS A 125 7.30 -18.59 -1.38
CA LYS A 125 7.15 -20.06 -1.46
C LYS A 125 6.85 -20.54 -2.87
N LYS A 126 6.01 -19.84 -3.64
CA LYS A 126 5.75 -20.19 -5.04
C LYS A 126 6.99 -20.06 -5.92
N LYS A 127 7.81 -19.02 -5.70
CA LYS A 127 9.06 -18.79 -6.43
C LYS A 127 10.12 -19.87 -6.14
N TYR A 128 10.13 -20.38 -4.91
CA TYR A 128 11.04 -21.42 -4.44
C TYR A 128 10.31 -22.73 -4.14
N LEU A 129 9.37 -23.16 -5.00
CA LEU A 129 8.84 -24.52 -4.90
C LEU A 129 10.02 -25.48 -5.13
N ILE A 130 10.59 -25.97 -4.04
CA ILE A 130 11.68 -26.94 -4.03
C ILE A 130 11.09 -28.24 -4.56
N ILE A 131 11.50 -28.62 -5.77
CA ILE A 131 11.26 -29.95 -6.32
C ILE A 131 12.21 -30.88 -5.54
N PHE A 132 11.65 -31.75 -4.70
CA PHE A 132 12.35 -32.91 -4.16
C PHE A 132 12.13 -34.10 -5.09
#